data_AF-A0A0J6WBM8-F1
#
_entry.id   AF-A0A0J6WBM8-F1
#
_cell.length_a   1.000
_cell.length_b   1.000
_cell.length_c   1.000
_cell.angle_alpha   90.00
_cell.angle_beta   90.00
_cell.angle_gamma   90.00
#
_symmetry.space_group_name_H-M   'P 1'
#
loop_
_entity.id
_entity.type
_entity.pdbx_description
1 polymer ?
#
loop_
_entity_poly.entity_id
_entity_poly.type
_entity_poly.pdbx_seq_one_letter_code
_entity_poly.pdbx_strand_id
1 'polypeptide(L)'
;MTDRLRIKLDRTLCDGFGICARHAPEYFSLDDWGYAVLVGDGDIPESDRDAVQRALMDCPVHAIMELTERRPDDAHIAEVSEPDLEHLKVGDNEAEWGFTR
;
A
#
# COMPACT_ATOMS: atom_id res chain seq x y z
N MET A 1 -3.88 -19.91 -15.05
CA MET A 1 -4.39 -18.81 -14.21
C MET A 1 -3.27 -17.80 -14.21
N THR A 2 -3.35 -16.79 -15.08
CA THR A 2 -2.33 -15.73 -15.15
C THR A 2 -2.69 -14.77 -14.04
N ASP A 3 -1.90 -14.74 -12.97
CA ASP A 3 -2.13 -13.87 -11.82
C ASP A 3 -1.74 -12.45 -12.24
N ARG A 4 -2.71 -11.68 -12.75
CA ARG A 4 -2.45 -10.31 -13.21
C ARG A 4 -2.57 -9.35 -12.04
N LEU A 5 -1.56 -8.51 -11.88
CA LEU A 5 -1.58 -7.45 -10.89
C LEU A 5 -2.41 -6.30 -11.44
N ARG A 6 -3.43 -5.86 -10.69
CA ARG A 6 -4.22 -4.68 -11.07
C ARG A 6 -3.91 -3.51 -10.17
N ILE A 7 -3.67 -2.34 -10.72
CA ILE A 7 -3.31 -1.14 -9.96
C ILE A 7 -4.24 0.04 -10.25
N LYS A 8 -4.29 0.96 -9.29
CA LYS A 8 -4.97 2.25 -9.40
C LYS A 8 -4.03 3.37 -8.94
N LEU A 9 -4.05 4.48 -9.66
CA LEU A 9 -3.35 5.71 -9.30
C LEU A 9 -4.37 6.74 -8.76
N ASP A 10 -4.17 7.20 -7.53
CA ASP A 10 -4.90 8.33 -6.96
C ASP A 10 -4.15 9.64 -7.22
N ARG A 11 -4.63 10.39 -8.21
CA ARG A 11 -4.03 11.69 -8.59
C ARG A 11 -4.22 12.77 -7.53
N THR A 12 -5.13 12.61 -6.58
CA THR A 12 -5.34 13.58 -5.50
C THR A 12 -4.27 13.47 -4.40
N LEU A 13 -3.64 12.29 -4.28
CA LEU A 13 -2.52 12.05 -3.37
C LEU A 13 -1.16 12.25 -4.04
N CYS A 14 -1.10 12.17 -5.37
CA CYS A 14 0.15 12.32 -6.10
C CYS A 14 0.71 13.74 -5.95
N ASP A 15 1.96 13.86 -5.54
CA ASP A 15 2.67 15.14 -5.36
C ASP A 15 3.87 15.31 -6.33
N GLY A 16 3.88 14.53 -7.43
CA GLY A 16 4.82 14.75 -8.54
C GLY A 16 6.28 14.30 -8.31
N PHE A 17 6.55 13.37 -7.37
CA PHE A 17 7.90 12.86 -7.13
C PHE A 17 8.56 12.15 -8.34
N GLY A 18 7.78 11.64 -9.29
CA GLY A 18 8.29 11.03 -10.53
C GLY A 18 8.98 9.67 -10.38
N ILE A 19 9.06 9.10 -9.17
CA ILE A 19 9.74 7.82 -8.89
C ILE A 19 9.05 6.66 -9.61
N CYS A 20 7.72 6.67 -9.70
CA CYS A 20 6.95 5.63 -10.39
C CYS A 20 7.31 5.49 -11.87
N ALA A 21 7.46 6.62 -12.59
CA ALA A 21 7.88 6.64 -13.99
C ALA A 21 9.34 6.17 -14.19
N ARG A 22 10.18 6.21 -13.15
CA ARG A 22 11.53 5.63 -13.20
C ARG A 22 11.51 4.10 -13.09
N HIS A 23 10.67 3.54 -12.22
CA HIS A 23 10.58 2.09 -12.03
C HIS A 23 9.80 1.42 -13.15
N ALA A 24 8.70 2.02 -13.60
CA ALA A 24 7.77 1.45 -14.57
C ALA A 24 7.32 2.50 -15.60
N PRO A 25 8.22 2.95 -16.50
CA PRO A 25 7.93 3.99 -17.50
C PRO A 25 6.83 3.62 -18.50
N GLU A 26 6.64 2.33 -18.75
CA GLU A 26 5.59 1.83 -19.65
C GLU A 26 4.18 2.04 -19.08
N TYR A 27 4.05 2.10 -17.74
CA TYR A 27 2.77 2.18 -17.03
C TYR A 27 2.52 3.54 -16.38
N PHE A 28 3.57 4.31 -16.11
CA PHE A 28 3.47 5.63 -15.51
C PHE A 28 4.16 6.66 -16.40
N SER A 29 3.37 7.61 -16.88
CA SER A 29 3.87 8.82 -17.54
C SER A 29 3.74 10.01 -16.59
N LEU A 30 4.48 11.08 -16.86
CA LEU A 30 4.34 12.35 -16.14
C LEU A 30 3.72 13.38 -17.08
N ASP A 31 2.73 14.12 -16.58
CA ASP A 31 2.17 15.25 -17.32
C ASP A 31 3.10 16.48 -17.29
N ASP A 32 2.68 17.56 -17.95
CA ASP A 32 3.45 18.82 -18.04
C ASP A 32 3.72 19.48 -16.67
N TRP A 33 2.99 19.07 -15.63
CA TRP A 33 3.13 19.57 -14.27
C TRP A 33 3.91 18.60 -13.37
N GLY A 34 4.37 17.47 -13.92
CA GLY A 34 5.13 16.46 -13.21
C GLY A 34 4.27 15.45 -12.42
N TYR A 35 2.94 15.52 -12.50
CA TYR A 35 2.08 14.55 -11.84
C TYR A 35 2.03 13.26 -12.63
N ALA A 36 1.97 12.14 -11.91
CA ALA A 36 1.85 10.85 -12.53
C ALA A 36 0.49 10.68 -13.21
N VAL A 37 0.51 10.01 -14.36
CA VAL A 37 -0.64 9.56 -15.13
C VAL A 37 -0.45 8.07 -15.41
N LEU A 38 -1.47 7.27 -15.08
CA LEU A 38 -1.48 5.85 -15.39
C LEU A 38 -1.76 5.65 -16.88
N VAL A 39 -0.92 4.87 -17.54
CA VAL A 39 -1.06 4.50 -18.95
C VAL A 39 -1.85 3.19 -19.03
N GLY A 40 -2.98 3.20 -19.75
CA GLY A 40 -3.87 2.05 -19.90
C GLY A 40 -4.80 1.83 -18.69
N ASP A 41 -5.31 0.60 -18.56
CA ASP A 41 -6.35 0.21 -17.59
C ASP A 41 -5.81 -0.27 -16.23
N GLY A 42 -4.49 -0.21 -16.03
CA GLY A 42 -3.82 -0.68 -14.82
C GLY A 42 -3.74 -2.21 -14.69
N ASP A 43 -3.94 -2.96 -15.78
CA ASP A 43 -3.71 -4.41 -15.83
C ASP A 43 -2.24 -4.70 -16.16
N ILE A 44 -1.52 -5.29 -15.21
CA ILE A 44 -0.07 -5.50 -15.28
C ILE A 44 0.20 -7.01 -15.43
N PRO A 45 0.95 -7.42 -16.48
CA PRO A 45 1.36 -8.80 -16.64
C PRO A 45 2.37 -9.21 -15.57
N GLU A 46 2.44 -10.51 -15.26
CA GLU A 46 3.36 -11.05 -14.26
C GLU A 46 4.82 -10.66 -14.49
N SER A 47 5.24 -10.51 -15.75
CA SER A 47 6.60 -10.10 -16.12
C SER A 47 6.99 -8.70 -15.63
N ASP A 48 6.02 -7.77 -15.54
CA ASP A 48 6.26 -6.39 -15.13
C ASP A 48 5.83 -6.11 -13.68
N ARG A 49 5.29 -7.13 -13.00
CA ARG A 49 4.81 -7.05 -11.62
C ARG A 49 5.86 -6.46 -10.68
N ASP A 50 7.11 -6.92 -10.79
CA ASP A 50 8.21 -6.47 -9.92
C ASP A 50 8.56 -4.99 -10.11
N ALA A 51 8.51 -4.49 -11.35
CA ALA A 51 8.75 -3.09 -11.67
C ALA A 51 7.65 -2.18 -11.08
N VAL A 52 6.39 -2.56 -11.26
CA VAL A 52 5.24 -1.83 -10.74
C VAL A 52 5.16 -1.93 -9.21
N GLN A 53 5.49 -3.09 -8.64
CA GLN A 53 5.52 -3.27 -7.19
C GLN A 53 6.59 -2.37 -6.54
N ARG A 54 7.77 -2.20 -7.17
CA ARG A 54 8.73 -1.19 -6.70
C ARG A 54 8.18 0.23 -6.77
N ALA A 55 7.50 0.60 -7.85
CA ALA A 55 6.86 1.91 -7.97
C ALA A 55 5.84 2.17 -6.84
N LEU A 56 5.09 1.14 -6.43
CA LEU A 56 4.13 1.21 -5.33
C LEU A 56 4.83 1.42 -3.98
N MET A 57 5.91 0.67 -3.72
CA MET A 57 6.64 0.72 -2.44
C MET A 57 7.46 2.00 -2.27
N ASP A 58 8.00 2.54 -3.37
CA ASP A 58 8.90 3.70 -3.33
C ASP A 58 8.15 5.04 -3.48
N CYS A 59 6.82 5.03 -3.60
CA CYS A 59 6.01 6.25 -3.66
C CYS A 59 5.88 6.88 -2.26
N PRO A 60 6.47 8.07 -1.99
CA PRO A 60 6.52 8.63 -0.63
C PRO A 60 5.14 9.00 -0.06
N VAL A 61 4.18 9.27 -0.94
CA VAL A 61 2.80 9.66 -0.62
C VAL A 61 1.80 8.52 -0.85
N HIS A 62 2.29 7.32 -1.20
CA HIS A 62 1.47 6.13 -1.43
C HIS A 62 0.27 6.36 -2.38
N ALA A 63 0.48 7.13 -3.46
CA ALA A 63 -0.56 7.44 -4.42
C ALA A 63 -0.97 6.25 -5.32
N ILE A 64 -0.23 5.13 -5.28
CA ILE A 64 -0.46 3.94 -6.11
C ILE A 64 -0.96 2.82 -5.21
N MET A 65 -2.05 2.16 -5.60
CA MET A 65 -2.67 1.08 -4.85
C MET A 65 -2.84 -0.16 -5.73
N GLU A 66 -2.57 -1.31 -5.15
CA GLU A 66 -2.95 -2.60 -5.73
C GLU A 66 -4.45 -2.84 -5.48
N LEU A 67 -5.18 -3.17 -6.54
CA LEU A 67 -6.57 -3.60 -6.49
C LEU A 67 -6.60 -5.11 -6.35
N THR A 68 -6.71 -5.59 -5.12
CA THR A 68 -7.03 -7.00 -4.87
C THR A 68 -8.53 -7.19 -5.07
N GLU A 69 -8.92 -8.14 -5.91
CA GLU A 69 -10.31 -8.59 -5.96
C GLU A 69 -10.60 -9.34 -4.66
N ARG A 70 -11.07 -8.65 -3.62
CA ARG A 70 -11.67 -9.35 -2.48
C ARG A 70 -12.89 -10.11 -3.00
N ARG A 71 -12.75 -11.42 -3.20
CA ARG A 71 -13.90 -12.30 -3.41
C ARG A 71 -14.83 -12.14 -2.19
N PRO A 72 -16.15 -12.14 -2.33
CA PRO A 72 -17.05 -12.03 -1.18
C PRO A 72 -16.79 -13.14 -0.12
N ASP A 73 -16.25 -14.29 -0.53
CA ASP A 73 -15.78 -15.38 0.35
C ASP A 73 -14.45 -15.10 1.10
N ASP A 74 -13.68 -14.09 0.69
CA ASP A 74 -12.38 -13.72 1.29
C ASP A 74 -12.54 -12.86 2.56
N ALA A 75 -13.78 -12.61 2.98
CA ALA A 75 -14.05 -12.07 4.30
C ALA A 75 -13.75 -13.15 5.35
N HIS A 76 -12.47 -13.26 5.74
CA HIS A 76 -12.13 -13.83 7.03
C HIS A 76 -12.75 -12.93 8.10
N ILE A 77 -13.96 -13.27 8.54
CA ILE A 77 -14.41 -12.87 9.87
C ILE A 77 -13.43 -13.57 10.79
N ALA A 78 -12.38 -12.85 11.21
CA ALA A 78 -11.60 -13.29 12.34
C ALA A 78 -12.62 -13.44 13.47
N GLU A 79 -12.89 -14.67 13.88
CA GLU A 79 -13.60 -14.92 15.11
C GLU A 79 -12.79 -14.22 16.18
N VAL A 80 -13.25 -13.05 16.61
CA VAL A 80 -12.65 -12.34 17.73
C VAL A 80 -13.07 -13.16 18.94
N SER A 81 -12.27 -14.18 19.27
CA SER A 81 -12.35 -14.84 20.56
C SER A 81 -12.27 -13.75 21.62
N GLU A 82 -13.11 -13.83 22.65
CA GLU A 82 -13.02 -12.94 23.80
C GLU A 82 -11.54 -12.87 24.22
N PRO A 83 -10.91 -11.68 24.27
CA PRO A 83 -9.53 -11.60 24.69
C PRO A 83 -9.43 -12.21 26.08
N ASP A 84 -8.40 -13.01 26.32
CA ASP A 84 -8.14 -13.59 27.63
C ASP A 84 -7.71 -12.46 28.58
N LEU A 85 -8.71 -11.79 29.15
CA LEU A 85 -8.56 -10.66 30.07
C LEU A 85 -7.93 -11.10 31.40
N GLU A 86 -7.96 -12.40 31.69
CA GLU A 86 -7.38 -12.98 32.91
C GLU A 86 -5.85 -12.94 32.89
N HIS A 87 -5.21 -13.09 31.72
CA HIS A 87 -3.75 -13.07 31.59
C HIS A 87 -3.18 -11.75 31.02
N LEU A 88 -4.00 -10.72 30.85
CA LEU A 88 -3.52 -9.41 30.41
C LEU A 88 -2.66 -8.79 31.52
N LYS A 89 -1.34 -8.77 31.33
CA LYS A 89 -0.38 -8.14 32.26
C LYS A 89 -0.48 -6.61 32.20
N VAL A 90 -1.48 -6.05 32.88
CA VAL A 90 -1.70 -4.59 32.98
C VAL A 90 -0.77 -3.95 34.03
N GLY A 91 -0.19 -4.74 34.94
CA GLY A 91 0.55 -4.25 36.10
C GLY A 91 2.05 -4.00 35.92
N ASP A 92 2.68 -4.48 34.84
CA ASP A 92 4.14 -4.40 34.68
C ASP A 92 4.62 -3.18 33.87
N ASN A 93 3.72 -2.34 33.37
CA ASN A 93 4.09 -1.06 32.74
C ASN A 93 4.07 0.07 33.78
N GLU A 94 4.89 -0.07 34.83
CA GLU A 94 5.27 1.06 35.65
C GLU A 94 6.25 1.91 34.84
N ALA A 95 5.72 2.83 34.03
CA ALA A 95 6.52 3.97 33.60
C ALA A 95 6.91 4.74 34.87
N GLU A 96 8.11 4.47 35.38
CA GLU A 96 8.70 5.25 36.47
C GLU A 96 8.94 6.67 35.96
N TRP A 97 7.97 7.57 36.17
CA TRP A 97 8.13 9.00 35.92
C TRP A 97 8.96 9.62 37.03
N GLY A 98 10.23 9.24 37.09
CA GLY A 98 11.25 9.91 37.89
C GLY A 98 11.51 11.30 37.34
N PHE A 99 10.62 12.25 37.63
CA PHE A 99 10.88 13.68 37.47
C PHE A 99 12.06 14.05 38.38
N THR A 100 13.25 14.08 37.79
CA THR A 100 14.46 14.56 38.45
C THR A 100 14.26 16.04 38.80
N ARG A 101 14.41 16.35 40.09
CA ARG A 101 14.40 17.72 40.62
C ARG A 101 15.78 18.35 40.54
#